data_AF-A0A0F0KX35-F1
#
_entry.id   AF-A0A0F0KX35-F1
#
_cell.length_a   1.000
_cell.length_b   1.000
_cell.length_c   1.000
_cell.angle_alpha   90.00
_cell.angle_beta   90.00
_cell.angle_gamma   90.00
#
_symmetry.space_group_name_H-M   'P 1'
#
loop_
_entity.id
_entity.type
_entity.pdbx_description
1 polymer ?
#
loop_
_entity_poly.entity_id
_entity_poly.type
_entity_poly.pdbx_seq_one_letter_code
_entity_poly.pdbx_strand_id
1 'polypeptide(L)'
;MTTTIERSPWTSFPSGTLPCASCGVAVSANSETEVEVLQVFGRTRYEGYAPPRHDLHVTRCDECRLIRHSAVDLLGAHPAVRQRIGAAEIAVHRLESALCALDALGTTDAKTIDLLTTTGADLLRLMDALTAPGVHARWAALVRDADFANAPSTPASRARWSHISPEQRRELRNTAAGLLARRIEKPVDVQCVDYDGKPSGCLLCGVGAVQALREDADSVWTLMSADSASIGGPGRADSLDGVVCPRCDHAIDQAHGVGISAMTLSVRSFLAVPSHLRSLNNIDGLIGWAALPAGTTPNREPWGHLDLGELREAAEALIGRALAAASG
;
A
#
# COMPACT_ATOMS: atom_id res chain seq x y z
N MET A 1 27.77 5.96 -40.14
CA MET A 1 27.91 7.34 -39.61
C MET A 1 27.77 7.23 -38.11
N THR A 2 28.88 7.23 -37.39
CA THR A 2 28.91 7.14 -35.92
C THR A 2 28.72 8.55 -35.39
N THR A 3 27.56 8.85 -34.83
CA THR A 3 27.29 10.13 -34.19
C THR A 3 28.16 10.20 -32.94
N THR A 4 29.21 11.02 -32.98
CA THR A 4 30.06 11.25 -31.81
C THR A 4 29.22 11.96 -30.75
N ILE A 5 28.67 11.20 -29.80
CA ILE A 5 28.00 11.76 -28.62
C ILE A 5 29.04 12.56 -27.85
N GLU A 6 28.93 13.88 -27.88
CA GLU A 6 29.75 14.79 -27.09
C GLU A 6 29.40 14.57 -25.61
N ARG A 7 30.22 13.77 -24.91
CA ARG A 7 29.97 13.37 -23.53
C ARG A 7 30.25 14.54 -22.59
N SER A 8 29.18 15.10 -22.00
CA SER A 8 29.25 16.09 -20.92
C SER A 8 30.20 15.63 -19.79
N PRO A 9 30.91 16.55 -19.13
CA PRO A 9 31.96 16.21 -18.19
C PRO A 9 31.38 15.71 -16.86
N TRP A 10 31.19 14.40 -16.75
CA TRP A 10 31.19 13.71 -15.46
C TRP A 10 32.63 13.77 -14.94
N THR A 11 32.97 14.82 -14.18
CA THR A 11 34.32 15.36 -13.92
C THR A 11 35.34 14.44 -13.22
N SER A 12 35.06 13.15 -13.07
CA SER A 12 35.90 12.23 -12.28
C SER A 12 36.06 10.81 -12.83
N PHE A 13 35.58 10.48 -14.04
CA PHE A 13 35.66 9.13 -14.59
C PHE A 13 36.27 9.03 -15.99
N PRO A 14 36.81 7.85 -16.38
CA PRO A 14 37.38 7.63 -17.71
C PRO A 14 36.40 7.99 -18.83
N SER A 15 36.92 8.57 -19.91
CA SER A 15 36.15 8.79 -21.15
C SER A 15 35.53 7.47 -21.60
N GLY A 16 34.20 7.33 -21.55
CA GLY A 16 33.62 5.98 -21.67
C GLY A 16 32.39 5.74 -20.84
N THR A 17 32.39 6.32 -19.64
CA THR A 17 31.47 5.90 -18.58
C THR A 17 30.32 6.86 -18.40
N LEU A 18 29.15 6.31 -18.08
CA LEU A 18 27.96 7.05 -17.66
C LEU A 18 27.58 6.62 -16.24
N PRO A 19 26.99 7.52 -15.43
CA PRO A 19 26.50 7.15 -14.11
C PRO A 19 25.27 6.25 -14.23
N CYS A 20 25.15 5.28 -13.32
CA CYS A 20 23.92 4.54 -13.15
C CYS A 20 22.84 5.45 -12.53
N ALA A 21 21.71 5.63 -13.20
CA ALA A 21 20.61 6.49 -12.76
C ALA A 21 20.03 6.09 -11.38
N SER A 22 20.18 4.83 -10.98
CA SER A 22 19.72 4.33 -9.68
C SER A 22 20.81 4.43 -8.60
N CYS A 23 21.87 3.62 -8.67
CA CYS A 23 22.85 3.53 -7.58
C CYS A 23 24.05 4.48 -7.72
N GLY A 24 24.14 5.23 -8.83
CA GLY A 24 25.16 6.23 -9.08
C GLY A 24 26.51 5.69 -9.55
N VAL A 25 26.76 4.38 -9.52
CA VAL A 25 28.07 3.82 -9.92
C VAL A 25 28.40 4.16 -11.39
N ALA A 26 29.66 4.43 -11.69
CA ALA A 26 30.10 4.61 -13.07
C ALA A 26 30.07 3.28 -13.84
N VAL A 27 29.45 3.29 -15.02
CA VAL A 27 29.27 2.11 -15.88
C VAL A 27 29.78 2.43 -17.28
N SER A 28 30.56 1.52 -17.87
CA SER A 28 30.92 1.60 -19.29
C SER A 28 29.68 1.33 -20.14
N ALA A 29 29.21 2.33 -20.88
CA ALA A 29 28.11 2.14 -21.81
C ALA A 29 28.62 1.39 -23.05
N ASN A 30 28.26 0.11 -23.18
CA ASN A 30 28.73 -0.76 -24.27
C ASN A 30 27.92 -0.56 -25.57
N SER A 31 26.73 0.04 -25.48
CA SER A 31 25.85 0.29 -26.63
C SER A 31 25.07 1.62 -26.46
N GLU A 32 24.71 2.26 -27.58
CA GLU A 32 23.84 3.45 -27.56
C GLU A 32 22.44 3.15 -27.02
N THR A 33 21.95 1.91 -27.19
CA THR A 33 20.63 1.46 -26.71
C THR A 33 20.52 1.37 -25.19
N GLU A 34 21.65 1.38 -24.48
CA GLU A 34 21.69 1.37 -23.01
C GLU A 34 21.76 2.78 -22.39
N VAL A 35 21.78 3.82 -23.22
CA VAL A 35 21.83 5.21 -22.78
C VAL A 35 20.42 5.74 -22.57
N GLU A 36 20.12 6.10 -21.33
CA GLU A 36 18.88 6.77 -20.94
C GLU A 36 19.14 8.29 -20.83
N VAL A 37 18.08 9.10 -21.01
CA VAL A 37 18.17 10.57 -20.85
C VAL A 37 17.46 10.99 -19.56
N LEU A 38 18.24 11.50 -18.61
CA LEU A 38 17.74 12.16 -17.42
C LEU A 38 17.53 13.65 -17.71
N GLN A 39 16.27 14.06 -17.77
CA GLN A 39 15.90 15.47 -17.94
C GLN A 39 15.94 16.20 -16.59
N VAL A 40 16.67 17.31 -16.55
CA VAL A 40 16.73 18.23 -15.41
C VAL A 40 16.23 19.60 -15.86
N PHE A 41 15.26 20.14 -15.14
CA PHE A 41 14.63 21.42 -15.46
C PHE A 41 15.08 22.48 -14.45
N GLY A 42 15.42 23.67 -14.95
CA GLY A 42 15.67 24.84 -14.11
C GLY A 42 14.40 25.58 -13.75
N ARG A 43 14.51 26.51 -12.81
CA ARG A 43 13.39 27.38 -12.44
C ARG A 43 13.10 28.39 -13.56
N THR A 44 11.84 28.50 -13.94
CA THR A 44 11.39 29.57 -14.84
C THR A 44 11.53 30.92 -14.14
N ARG A 45 12.26 31.86 -14.76
CA ARG A 45 12.45 33.22 -14.22
C ARG A 45 11.41 34.24 -14.69
N TYR A 46 10.64 33.91 -15.74
CA TYR A 46 9.67 34.80 -16.37
C TYR A 46 8.37 34.07 -16.75
N GLU A 47 7.23 34.69 -16.46
CA GLU A 47 5.91 34.17 -16.82
C GLU A 47 5.79 34.00 -18.35
N GLY A 48 5.35 32.83 -18.81
CA GLY A 48 5.19 32.51 -20.25
C GLY A 48 6.39 31.82 -20.93
N TYR A 49 7.52 31.63 -20.25
CA TYR A 49 8.67 30.90 -20.82
C TYR A 49 8.76 29.44 -20.31
N ALA A 50 9.17 28.53 -21.20
CA ALA A 50 9.50 27.16 -20.80
C ALA A 50 10.75 27.15 -19.90
N PRO A 51 10.80 26.31 -18.85
CA PRO A 51 11.99 26.18 -18.02
C PRO A 51 13.17 25.67 -18.85
N PRO A 52 14.41 26.16 -18.60
CA PRO A 52 15.58 25.62 -19.27
C PRO A 52 15.76 24.14 -18.92
N ARG A 53 16.25 23.34 -19.87
CA ARG A 53 16.38 21.87 -19.76
C ARG A 53 17.81 21.42 -20.04
N HIS A 54 18.31 20.53 -19.18
CA HIS A 54 19.53 19.76 -19.41
C HIS A 54 19.14 18.30 -19.65
N ASP A 55 19.65 17.74 -20.73
CA ASP A 55 19.54 16.33 -21.05
C ASP A 55 20.85 15.66 -20.64
N LEU A 56 20.80 14.89 -19.55
CA LEU A 56 21.96 14.19 -19.01
C LEU A 56 21.91 12.73 -19.43
N HIS A 57 22.95 12.25 -20.11
CA HIS A 57 23.05 10.85 -20.49
C HIS A 57 23.43 10.01 -19.28
N VAL A 58 22.60 9.02 -18.97
CA VAL A 58 22.76 8.09 -17.85
C VAL A 58 22.60 6.66 -18.35
N THR A 59 22.88 5.67 -17.52
CA THR A 59 22.64 4.26 -17.85
C THR A 59 22.22 3.48 -16.60
N ARG A 60 22.26 2.15 -16.66
CA ARG A 60 22.02 1.25 -15.53
C ARG A 60 23.14 0.22 -15.42
N CYS A 61 23.63 -0.01 -14.21
CA CYS A 61 24.50 -1.17 -13.96
C CYS A 61 23.69 -2.46 -13.97
N ASP A 62 24.36 -3.60 -14.11
CA ASP A 62 23.71 -4.91 -14.24
C ASP A 62 22.83 -5.24 -13.03
N GLU A 63 23.25 -4.89 -11.82
CA GLU A 63 22.43 -5.14 -10.63
C GLU A 63 21.18 -4.25 -10.59
N CYS A 64 21.26 -2.99 -11.04
CA CYS A 64 20.08 -2.13 -11.15
C CYS A 64 19.16 -2.54 -12.31
N ARG A 65 19.66 -3.24 -13.33
CA ARG A 65 18.83 -3.90 -14.36
C ARG A 65 18.13 -5.13 -13.79
N LEU A 66 18.84 -5.96 -13.02
CA LEU A 66 18.26 -7.11 -12.32
C LEU A 66 17.15 -6.68 -11.36
N ILE A 67 17.34 -5.62 -10.56
CA ILE A 67 16.30 -5.08 -9.69
C ILE A 67 15.04 -4.67 -10.49
N ARG A 68 15.22 -4.01 -11.64
CA ARG A 68 14.09 -3.62 -12.50
C ARG A 68 13.39 -4.86 -13.08
N HIS A 69 14.13 -5.87 -13.53
CA HIS A 69 13.54 -7.13 -13.99
C HIS A 69 12.76 -7.84 -12.88
N SER A 70 13.33 -7.94 -11.67
CA SER A 70 12.62 -8.51 -10.51
C SER A 70 11.34 -7.74 -10.20
N ALA A 71 11.33 -6.41 -10.34
CA ALA A 71 10.10 -5.62 -10.17
C ALA A 71 9.04 -5.99 -11.23
N VAL A 72 9.44 -6.18 -12.49
CA VAL A 72 8.53 -6.63 -13.58
C VAL A 72 7.99 -8.03 -13.28
N ASP A 73 8.85 -8.96 -12.91
CA ASP A 73 8.48 -10.36 -12.64
C ASP A 73 7.52 -10.47 -11.45
N LEU A 74 7.82 -9.77 -10.35
CA LEU A 74 6.96 -9.72 -9.16
C LEU A 74 5.58 -9.13 -9.49
N LEU A 75 5.51 -8.05 -10.27
CA LEU A 75 4.22 -7.48 -10.69
C LEU A 75 3.48 -8.40 -11.67
N GLY A 76 4.20 -9.17 -12.49
CA GLY A 76 3.65 -10.23 -13.34
C GLY A 76 3.01 -11.35 -12.52
N ALA A 77 3.65 -11.74 -11.41
CA ALA A 77 3.12 -12.73 -10.47
C ALA A 77 1.91 -12.22 -9.65
N HIS A 78 1.76 -10.90 -9.51
CA HIS A 78 0.69 -10.27 -8.71
C HIS A 78 -0.16 -9.26 -9.53
N PRO A 79 -0.97 -9.72 -10.51
CA PRO A 79 -1.70 -8.84 -11.43
C PRO A 79 -2.70 -7.91 -10.74
N ALA A 80 -3.27 -8.32 -9.59
CA ALA A 80 -4.18 -7.48 -8.79
C ALA A 80 -3.48 -6.23 -8.22
N VAL A 81 -2.20 -6.34 -7.83
CA VAL A 81 -1.38 -5.20 -7.36
C VAL A 81 -1.18 -4.21 -8.50
N ARG A 82 -0.81 -4.71 -9.69
CA ARG A 82 -0.66 -3.88 -10.89
C ARG A 82 -1.94 -3.13 -11.24
N GLN A 83 -3.08 -3.81 -11.22
CA GLN A 83 -4.39 -3.20 -11.51
C GLN A 83 -4.73 -2.08 -10.50
N ARG A 84 -4.42 -2.27 -9.21
CA ARG A 84 -4.67 -1.27 -8.17
C ARG A 84 -3.87 0.01 -8.35
N ILE A 85 -2.64 -0.08 -8.86
CA ILE A 85 -1.76 1.09 -9.07
C ILE A 85 -2.11 1.81 -10.38
N GLY A 86 -2.62 1.08 -11.38
CA GLY A 86 -2.98 1.62 -12.69
C GLY A 86 -1.90 1.35 -13.74
N ALA A 87 -1.22 2.39 -14.20
CA ALA A 87 -0.28 2.27 -15.31
C ALA A 87 0.91 1.35 -14.96
N ALA A 88 1.22 0.39 -15.84
CA ALA A 88 2.23 -0.63 -15.60
C ALA A 88 3.62 -0.04 -15.29
N GLU A 89 4.04 0.97 -16.03
CA GLU A 89 5.33 1.66 -15.79
C GLU A 89 5.39 2.36 -14.43
N ILE A 90 4.26 2.89 -13.94
CA ILE A 90 4.20 3.49 -12.60
C ILE A 90 4.38 2.40 -11.55
N ALA A 91 3.69 1.26 -11.70
CA ALA A 91 3.85 0.13 -10.78
C ALA A 91 5.29 -0.38 -10.75
N VAL A 92 5.90 -0.60 -11.92
CA VAL A 92 7.30 -1.02 -12.04
C VAL A 92 8.23 0.00 -11.40
N HIS A 93 8.07 1.29 -11.68
CA HIS A 93 8.90 2.35 -11.11
C HIS A 93 8.83 2.40 -9.58
N ARG A 94 7.61 2.27 -9.02
CA ARG A 94 7.41 2.28 -7.56
C ARG A 94 8.07 1.07 -6.91
N LEU A 95 7.83 -0.13 -7.43
CA LEU A 95 8.44 -1.36 -6.88
C LEU A 95 9.96 -1.38 -7.08
N GLU A 96 10.46 -0.97 -8.25
CA GLU A 96 11.90 -0.79 -8.50
C GLU A 96 12.53 0.13 -7.45
N SER A 97 11.88 1.25 -7.12
CA SER A 97 12.37 2.20 -6.12
C SER A 97 12.39 1.60 -4.71
N ALA A 98 11.35 0.85 -4.35
CA ALA A 98 11.32 0.12 -3.07
C ALA A 98 12.42 -0.96 -2.97
N LEU A 99 12.68 -1.70 -4.06
CA LEU A 99 13.77 -2.68 -4.10
C LEU A 99 15.15 -2.02 -4.08
N CYS A 100 15.33 -0.87 -4.74
CA CYS A 100 16.53 -0.05 -4.61
C CYS A 100 16.77 0.42 -3.17
N ALA A 101 15.71 0.71 -2.41
CA ALA A 101 15.82 1.06 -0.99
C ALA A 101 16.40 -0.10 -0.15
N LEU A 102 15.92 -1.33 -0.40
CA LEU A 102 16.43 -2.54 0.25
C LEU A 102 17.88 -2.83 -0.14
N ASP A 103 18.21 -2.67 -1.41
CA ASP A 103 19.58 -2.83 -1.93
C ASP A 103 20.55 -1.80 -1.36
N ALA A 104 20.13 -0.55 -1.17
CA ALA A 104 20.90 0.48 -0.48
C ALA A 104 21.19 0.16 1.00
N LEU A 105 20.33 -0.64 1.64
CA LEU A 105 20.52 -1.14 3.01
C LEU A 105 21.35 -2.43 3.08
N GLY A 106 21.66 -3.05 1.94
CA GLY A 106 22.30 -4.37 1.87
C GLY A 106 21.35 -5.52 2.22
N THR A 107 20.04 -5.29 2.16
CA THR A 107 18.99 -6.27 2.50
C THR A 107 18.44 -6.90 1.22
N THR A 108 19.29 -7.67 0.53
CA THR A 108 18.96 -8.29 -0.77
C THR A 108 18.97 -9.83 -0.72
N ASP A 109 19.05 -10.41 0.47
CA ASP A 109 18.97 -11.86 0.61
C ASP A 109 17.59 -12.36 0.17
N ALA A 110 17.57 -13.48 -0.55
CA ALA A 110 16.35 -14.04 -1.13
C ALA A 110 15.27 -14.26 -0.07
N LYS A 111 15.64 -14.68 1.14
CA LYS A 111 14.69 -14.92 2.23
C LYS A 111 13.97 -13.64 2.65
N THR A 112 14.67 -12.51 2.77
CA THR A 112 14.03 -11.23 3.10
C THR A 112 13.17 -10.72 1.95
N ILE A 113 13.63 -10.83 0.70
CA ILE A 113 12.83 -10.45 -0.46
C ILE A 113 11.55 -11.29 -0.52
N ASP A 114 11.66 -12.61 -0.48
CA ASP A 114 10.52 -13.53 -0.50
C ASP A 114 9.54 -13.21 0.63
N LEU A 115 10.05 -12.96 1.84
CA LEU A 115 9.23 -12.57 2.98
C LEU A 115 8.45 -11.27 2.72
N LEU A 116 9.08 -10.26 2.12
CA LEU A 116 8.46 -8.96 1.86
C LEU A 116 7.61 -8.92 0.59
N THR A 117 7.65 -9.97 -0.22
CA THR A 117 6.91 -10.05 -1.49
C THR A 117 6.07 -11.32 -1.63
N THR A 118 5.83 -12.06 -0.54
CA THR A 118 5.08 -13.34 -0.57
C THR A 118 3.66 -13.16 -1.11
N THR A 119 2.98 -12.10 -0.68
CA THR A 119 1.59 -11.82 -1.04
C THR A 119 1.45 -10.45 -1.71
N GLY A 120 0.36 -10.23 -2.44
CA GLY A 120 0.07 -8.91 -3.01
C GLY A 120 -0.06 -7.81 -1.96
N ALA A 121 -0.53 -8.15 -0.75
CA ALA A 121 -0.59 -7.24 0.38
C ALA A 121 0.81 -6.91 0.94
N ASP A 122 1.74 -7.87 0.92
CA ASP A 122 3.14 -7.63 1.29
C ASP A 122 3.83 -6.69 0.30
N LEU A 123 3.62 -6.92 -1.00
CA LEU A 123 4.13 -6.04 -2.05
C LEU A 123 3.60 -4.60 -1.91
N LEU A 124 2.30 -4.43 -1.68
CA LEU A 124 1.72 -3.09 -1.47
C LEU A 124 2.33 -2.42 -0.24
N ARG A 125 2.44 -3.13 0.89
CA ARG A 125 3.08 -2.59 2.11
C ARG A 125 4.55 -2.21 1.89
N LEU A 126 5.30 -3.04 1.18
CA LEU A 126 6.68 -2.75 0.80
C LEU A 126 6.75 -1.47 -0.04
N MET A 127 5.88 -1.34 -1.04
CA MET A 127 5.82 -0.16 -1.90
C MET A 127 5.41 1.09 -1.13
N ASP A 128 4.37 1.02 -0.29
CA ASP A 128 3.87 2.15 0.49
C ASP A 128 4.95 2.67 1.46
N ALA A 129 5.70 1.76 2.09
CA ALA A 129 6.78 2.12 3.00
C ALA A 129 8.03 2.66 2.28
N LEU A 130 8.52 1.95 1.25
CA LEU A 130 9.87 2.18 0.72
C LEU A 130 9.95 2.90 -0.63
N THR A 131 8.83 3.14 -1.32
CA THR A 131 8.89 3.83 -2.63
C THR A 131 9.47 5.23 -2.48
N ALA A 132 8.92 6.07 -1.60
CA ALA A 132 9.38 7.44 -1.43
C ALA A 132 10.85 7.53 -0.98
N PRO A 133 11.28 6.89 0.12
CA PRO A 133 12.69 6.96 0.51
C PRO A 133 13.61 6.28 -0.51
N GLY A 134 13.13 5.24 -1.21
CA GLY A 134 13.83 4.62 -2.32
C GLY A 134 14.05 5.54 -3.52
N VAL A 135 13.05 6.34 -3.90
CA VAL A 135 13.19 7.38 -4.93
C VAL A 135 14.25 8.41 -4.51
N HIS A 136 14.21 8.89 -3.26
CA HIS A 136 15.17 9.87 -2.75
C HIS A 136 16.60 9.32 -2.62
N ALA A 137 16.76 8.00 -2.41
CA ALA A 137 18.06 7.35 -2.36
C ALA A 137 18.74 7.23 -3.74
N ARG A 138 17.98 7.36 -4.84
CA ARG A 138 18.53 7.22 -6.20
C ARG A 138 19.47 8.38 -6.53
N TRP A 139 20.53 8.06 -7.26
CA TRP A 139 21.47 9.07 -7.75
C TRP A 139 20.79 10.10 -8.66
N ALA A 140 19.82 9.68 -9.48
CA ALA A 140 19.02 10.61 -10.28
C ALA A 140 18.23 11.64 -9.42
N ALA A 141 17.87 11.32 -8.18
CA ALA A 141 17.25 12.28 -7.27
C ALA A 141 18.27 13.32 -6.80
N LEU A 142 19.48 12.89 -6.39
CA LEU A 142 20.58 13.78 -6.05
C LEU A 142 20.90 14.79 -7.18
N VAL A 143 20.92 14.33 -8.43
CA VAL A 143 21.15 15.20 -9.60
C VAL A 143 20.05 16.25 -9.77
N ARG A 144 18.80 15.86 -9.55
CA ARG A 144 17.66 16.79 -9.61
C ARG A 144 17.69 17.80 -8.47
N ASP A 145 18.20 17.40 -7.31
CA ASP A 145 18.31 18.25 -6.13
C ASP A 145 19.52 19.20 -6.18
N ALA A 146 20.55 18.90 -6.99
CA ALA A 146 21.75 19.71 -7.15
C ALA A 146 21.53 21.10 -7.81
N ASP A 147 20.28 21.46 -8.11
CA ASP A 147 19.88 22.60 -8.95
C ASP A 147 20.41 22.47 -10.40
N PHE A 148 19.72 23.15 -11.32
CA PHE A 148 19.97 23.06 -12.76
C PHE A 148 21.43 23.29 -13.14
N ALA A 149 22.08 24.27 -12.49
CA ALA A 149 23.45 24.64 -12.79
C ALA A 149 24.48 23.57 -12.39
N ASN A 150 24.24 22.82 -11.31
CA ASN A 150 25.22 21.83 -10.82
C ASN A 150 24.91 20.40 -11.24
N ALA A 151 23.71 20.14 -11.79
CA ALA A 151 23.33 18.80 -12.26
C ALA A 151 24.37 18.15 -13.21
N PRO A 152 24.94 18.84 -14.21
CA PRO A 152 25.98 18.26 -15.08
C PRO A 152 27.29 17.93 -14.35
N SER A 153 27.55 18.58 -13.20
CA SER A 153 28.77 18.41 -12.40
C SER A 153 28.61 17.38 -11.27
N THR A 154 27.43 16.77 -11.13
CA THR A 154 27.18 15.77 -10.08
C THR A 154 28.04 14.54 -10.35
N PRO A 155 28.98 14.16 -9.46
CA PRO A 155 29.89 13.07 -9.73
C PRO A 155 29.15 11.73 -9.70
N ALA A 156 29.58 10.79 -10.55
CA ALA A 156 29.21 9.39 -10.36
C ALA A 156 29.87 8.86 -9.07
N SER A 157 29.28 7.81 -8.51
CA SER A 157 29.74 7.17 -7.29
C SER A 157 30.85 6.15 -7.58
N ARG A 158 31.81 6.05 -6.65
CA ARG A 158 32.87 5.02 -6.72
C ARG A 158 32.36 3.62 -6.36
N ALA A 159 31.32 3.55 -5.53
CA ALA A 159 30.66 2.32 -5.13
C ALA A 159 29.14 2.53 -5.16
N ARG A 160 28.37 1.46 -5.31
CA ARG A 160 26.91 1.53 -5.29
C ARG A 160 26.44 2.24 -4.02
N TRP A 161 25.56 3.21 -4.18
CA TRP A 161 24.98 3.99 -3.07
C TRP A 161 26.02 4.74 -2.22
N SER A 162 27.20 5.06 -2.74
CA SER A 162 28.17 5.87 -1.98
C SER A 162 27.74 7.34 -1.83
N HIS A 163 26.78 7.79 -2.65
CA HIS A 163 26.24 9.15 -2.62
C HIS A 163 25.15 9.37 -1.56
N ILE A 164 24.56 8.32 -0.99
CA ILE A 164 23.50 8.49 0.01
C ILE A 164 24.11 8.92 1.36
N SER A 165 23.51 9.95 1.98
CA SER A 165 24.00 10.48 3.25
C SER A 165 23.74 9.53 4.42
N PRO A 166 24.44 9.68 5.56
CA PRO A 166 24.13 8.95 6.79
C PRO A 166 22.68 9.15 7.27
N GLU A 167 22.12 10.34 7.08
CA GLU A 167 20.73 10.68 7.40
C GLU A 167 19.75 9.87 6.55
N GLN A 168 19.97 9.84 5.23
CA GLN A 168 19.17 9.04 4.30
C GLN A 168 19.25 7.53 4.64
N ARG A 169 20.44 7.03 4.99
CA ARG A 169 20.61 5.63 5.45
C ARG A 169 19.83 5.35 6.74
N ARG A 170 19.83 6.30 7.68
CA ARG A 170 19.08 6.17 8.93
C ARG A 170 17.58 6.16 8.68
N GLU A 171 17.08 7.04 7.80
CA GLU A 171 15.69 7.08 7.38
C GLU A 171 15.27 5.74 6.74
N LEU A 172 16.02 5.27 5.72
CA LEU A 172 15.79 3.97 5.08
C LEU A 172 15.73 2.84 6.10
N ARG A 173 16.69 2.80 7.04
CA ARG A 173 16.76 1.76 8.08
C ARG A 173 15.55 1.81 8.99
N ASN A 174 15.13 3.00 9.43
CA ASN A 174 13.98 3.16 10.31
C ASN A 174 12.69 2.71 9.62
N THR A 175 12.50 3.09 8.35
CA THR A 175 11.32 2.70 7.57
C THR A 175 11.29 1.18 7.31
N ALA A 176 12.43 0.59 6.93
CA ALA A 176 12.52 -0.87 6.75
C ALA A 176 12.33 -1.63 8.07
N ALA A 177 12.86 -1.11 9.18
CA ALA A 177 12.64 -1.69 10.50
C ALA A 177 11.17 -1.65 10.91
N GLY A 178 10.44 -0.56 10.62
CA GLY A 178 9.00 -0.48 10.82
C GLY A 178 8.25 -1.55 10.03
N LEU A 179 8.56 -1.71 8.74
CA LEU A 179 7.96 -2.74 7.88
C LEU A 179 8.17 -4.16 8.43
N LEU A 180 9.37 -4.47 8.92
CA LEU A 180 9.69 -5.77 9.52
C LEU A 180 9.03 -5.94 10.90
N ALA A 181 8.98 -4.88 11.71
CA ALA A 181 8.34 -4.89 13.03
C ALA A 181 6.85 -5.22 12.93
N ARG A 182 6.14 -4.63 11.95
CA ARG A 182 4.72 -4.91 11.68
C ARG A 182 4.39 -6.38 11.43
N ARG A 183 5.34 -7.17 10.94
CA ARG A 183 5.14 -8.61 10.70
C ARG A 183 5.25 -9.46 11.95
N ILE A 184 6.02 -9.01 12.94
CA ILE A 184 6.23 -9.72 14.20
C ILE A 184 5.37 -9.15 15.33
N GLU A 185 4.77 -7.97 15.10
CA GLU A 185 3.85 -7.36 16.03
C GLU A 185 2.60 -8.22 16.20
N LYS A 186 2.23 -8.44 17.45
CA LYS A 186 1.02 -9.20 17.81
C LYS A 186 -0.14 -8.24 17.89
N PRO A 187 -1.30 -8.55 17.26
CA PRO A 187 -2.50 -7.76 17.44
C PRO A 187 -2.87 -7.65 18.92
N VAL A 188 -3.34 -6.47 19.31
CA VAL A 188 -3.90 -6.17 20.64
C VAL A 188 -5.39 -5.91 20.50
N ASP A 189 -6.13 -6.17 21.58
CA ASP A 189 -7.55 -5.83 21.64
C ASP A 189 -7.71 -4.32 21.83
N VAL A 190 -8.26 -3.65 20.82
CA VAL A 190 -8.60 -2.24 20.84
C VAL A 190 -10.09 -2.11 21.17
N GLN A 191 -10.39 -1.50 22.30
CA GLN A 191 -11.76 -1.34 22.77
C GLN A 191 -12.50 -0.27 21.96
N CYS A 192 -13.77 -0.50 21.70
CA CYS A 192 -14.69 0.51 21.21
C CYS A 192 -15.16 1.34 22.40
N VAL A 193 -14.96 2.65 22.34
CA VAL A 193 -15.45 3.57 23.36
C VAL A 193 -16.31 4.67 22.74
N ASP A 194 -17.27 5.19 23.48
CA ASP A 194 -18.03 6.37 23.08
C ASP A 194 -17.23 7.68 23.32
N TYR A 195 -17.84 8.83 23.04
CA TYR A 195 -17.23 10.15 23.24
C TYR A 195 -16.84 10.43 24.71
N ASP A 196 -17.48 9.77 25.67
CA ASP A 196 -17.18 9.89 27.10
C ASP A 196 -16.11 8.87 27.56
N GLY A 197 -15.58 8.05 26.65
CA GLY A 197 -14.63 6.98 26.97
C GLY A 197 -15.27 5.74 27.61
N LYS A 198 -16.60 5.60 27.58
CA LYS A 198 -17.30 4.43 28.13
C LYS A 198 -17.33 3.31 27.10
N PRO A 199 -17.37 2.03 27.52
CA PRO A 199 -17.49 0.91 26.60
C PRO A 199 -18.69 1.07 25.67
N SER A 200 -18.44 0.93 24.38
CA SER A 200 -19.43 1.02 23.31
C SER A 200 -19.26 -0.15 22.34
N GLY A 201 -20.07 -0.19 21.29
CA GLY A 201 -20.01 -1.20 20.24
C GLY A 201 -19.99 -0.58 18.86
N CYS A 202 -19.49 -1.32 17.88
CA CYS A 202 -19.67 -0.99 16.47
C CYS A 202 -21.15 -0.67 16.18
N LEU A 203 -21.42 0.45 15.52
CA LEU A 203 -22.76 0.95 15.18
C LEU A 203 -23.65 -0.15 14.54
N LEU A 204 -23.06 -0.99 13.70
CA LEU A 204 -23.76 -2.09 13.02
C LEU A 204 -23.71 -3.41 13.83
N CYS A 205 -22.56 -4.07 13.91
CA CYS A 205 -22.49 -5.43 14.46
C CYS A 205 -22.37 -5.47 15.99
N GLY A 206 -22.21 -4.33 16.65
CA GLY A 206 -22.13 -4.17 18.10
C GLY A 206 -20.88 -4.69 18.76
N VAL A 207 -19.86 -5.16 18.02
CA VAL A 207 -18.64 -5.68 18.63
C VAL A 207 -17.95 -4.59 19.47
N GLY A 208 -17.61 -4.92 20.72
CA GLY A 208 -17.01 -3.97 21.67
C GLY A 208 -15.50 -3.87 21.60
N ALA A 209 -14.83 -4.75 20.87
CA ALA A 209 -13.37 -4.71 20.68
C ALA A 209 -12.98 -5.34 19.33
N VAL A 210 -11.84 -4.91 18.79
CA VAL A 210 -11.24 -5.47 17.58
C VAL A 210 -9.76 -5.72 17.79
N GLN A 211 -9.21 -6.68 17.05
CA GLN A 211 -7.77 -6.92 17.04
C GLN A 211 -7.09 -6.07 15.98
N ALA A 212 -6.12 -5.25 16.41
CA ALA A 212 -5.31 -4.42 15.52
C ALA A 212 -3.87 -4.35 16.01
N LEU A 213 -2.96 -3.93 15.12
CA LEU A 213 -1.61 -3.55 15.54
C LEU A 213 -1.69 -2.30 16.42
N ARG A 214 -0.72 -2.12 17.34
CA ARG A 214 -0.78 -1.02 18.31
C ARG A 214 -0.73 0.34 17.63
N GLU A 215 0.00 0.45 16.53
CA GLU A 215 0.09 1.66 15.71
C GLU A 215 -1.22 2.01 14.99
N ASP A 216 -2.08 1.03 14.73
CA ASP A 216 -3.37 1.20 14.06
C ASP A 216 -4.51 1.40 15.07
N ALA A 217 -4.23 1.33 16.38
CA ALA A 217 -5.26 1.36 17.42
C ALA A 217 -6.11 2.63 17.39
N ASP A 218 -5.51 3.77 17.04
CA ASP A 218 -6.20 5.07 16.98
C ASP A 218 -7.06 5.22 15.71
N SER A 219 -6.83 4.41 14.67
CA SER A 219 -7.47 4.52 13.36
C SER A 219 -8.32 3.30 12.97
N VAL A 220 -8.34 2.25 13.79
CA VAL A 220 -9.10 1.02 13.50
C VAL A 220 -10.62 1.23 13.51
N TRP A 221 -11.09 2.28 14.19
CA TRP A 221 -12.51 2.61 14.29
C TRP A 221 -12.83 3.79 13.36
N THR A 222 -13.74 3.58 12.41
CA THR A 222 -14.16 4.63 11.47
C THR A 222 -15.40 5.33 12.02
N LEU A 223 -15.35 6.66 12.17
CA LEU A 223 -16.51 7.48 12.55
C LEU A 223 -17.59 7.39 11.47
N MET A 224 -18.84 7.23 11.90
CA MET A 224 -19.97 7.04 10.99
C MET A 224 -21.27 7.56 11.61
N SER A 225 -22.17 8.02 10.74
CA SER A 225 -23.54 8.39 11.08
C SER A 225 -24.52 7.53 10.29
N ALA A 226 -25.66 7.18 10.90
CA ALA A 226 -26.71 6.42 10.23
C ALA A 226 -28.10 6.81 10.77
N ASP A 227 -29.11 6.79 9.91
CA ASP A 227 -30.49 6.87 10.39
C ASP A 227 -30.88 5.55 11.07
N SER A 228 -31.49 5.61 12.25
CA SER A 228 -31.94 4.41 12.98
C SER A 228 -32.78 3.47 12.11
N ALA A 229 -33.70 4.02 11.32
CA ALA A 229 -34.53 3.24 10.38
C ALA A 229 -33.72 2.55 9.26
N SER A 230 -32.60 3.14 8.82
CA SER A 230 -31.76 2.56 7.74
C SER A 230 -31.06 1.28 8.17
N ILE A 231 -30.83 1.13 9.48
CA ILE A 231 -30.20 -0.03 10.10
C ILE A 231 -31.20 -0.93 10.83
N GLY A 232 -32.48 -0.90 10.43
CA GLY A 232 -33.51 -1.80 10.98
C GLY A 232 -34.10 -1.39 12.32
N GLY A 233 -33.81 -0.18 12.80
CA GLY A 233 -34.43 0.43 13.98
C GLY A 233 -35.90 0.83 13.76
N PRO A 234 -36.58 1.28 14.84
CA PRO A 234 -37.94 1.78 14.73
C PRO A 234 -38.02 2.94 13.72
N GLY A 235 -39.12 3.06 12.98
CA GLY A 235 -39.29 3.95 11.82
C GLY A 235 -39.22 5.47 12.07
N ARG A 236 -38.59 5.93 13.16
CA ARG A 236 -38.19 7.32 13.36
C ARG A 236 -36.79 7.51 12.79
N ALA A 237 -36.61 8.54 11.98
CA ALA A 237 -35.32 8.92 11.40
C ALA A 237 -34.47 9.69 12.42
N ASP A 238 -34.20 9.06 13.56
CA ASP A 238 -33.24 9.59 14.52
C ASP A 238 -31.83 9.27 14.00
N SER A 239 -30.99 10.29 13.84
CA SER A 239 -29.59 10.12 13.44
C SER A 239 -28.79 9.54 14.61
N LEU A 240 -28.03 8.50 14.33
CA LEU A 240 -27.15 7.82 15.27
C LEU A 240 -25.71 8.04 14.85
N ASP A 241 -24.93 8.68 15.70
CA ASP A 241 -23.50 8.88 15.51
C ASP A 241 -22.71 7.86 16.33
N GLY A 242 -21.64 7.33 15.75
CA GLY A 242 -20.78 6.36 16.42
C GLY A 242 -19.58 5.95 15.59
N VAL A 243 -19.09 4.74 15.82
CA VAL A 243 -17.98 4.16 15.06
C VAL A 243 -18.34 2.80 14.48
N VAL A 244 -17.69 2.42 13.40
CA VAL A 244 -17.79 1.09 12.80
C VAL A 244 -16.45 0.36 12.85
N CYS A 245 -16.49 -0.96 13.05
CA CYS A 245 -15.30 -1.80 13.00
C CYS A 245 -14.84 -2.01 11.54
N PRO A 246 -13.58 -2.42 11.30
CA PRO A 246 -13.04 -2.56 9.93
C PRO A 246 -13.86 -3.47 9.01
N ARG A 247 -14.50 -4.52 9.56
CA ARG A 247 -15.38 -5.39 8.77
C ARG A 247 -16.62 -4.66 8.28
N CYS A 248 -17.26 -3.89 9.16
CA CYS A 248 -18.46 -3.14 8.83
C CYS A 248 -18.13 -1.96 7.90
N ASP A 249 -16.99 -1.30 8.11
CA ASP A 249 -16.48 -0.25 7.24
C ASP A 249 -16.28 -0.76 5.80
N HIS A 250 -15.58 -1.89 5.65
CA HIS A 250 -15.41 -2.52 4.34
C HIS A 250 -16.74 -2.90 3.67
N ALA A 251 -17.73 -3.34 4.45
CA ALA A 251 -19.06 -3.65 3.93
C ALA A 251 -19.85 -2.40 3.50
N ILE A 252 -19.65 -1.27 4.19
CA ILE A 252 -20.22 0.03 3.83
C ILE A 252 -19.61 0.52 2.51
N ASP A 253 -18.29 0.44 2.36
CA ASP A 253 -17.58 0.80 1.12
C ASP A 253 -18.11 -0.01 -0.08
N GLN A 254 -18.31 -1.31 0.09
CA GLN A 254 -18.86 -2.19 -0.94
C GLN A 254 -20.33 -1.90 -1.26
N ALA A 255 -21.13 -1.53 -0.26
CA ALA A 255 -22.53 -1.18 -0.43
C ALA A 255 -22.74 0.26 -0.93
N HIS A 256 -21.68 1.08 -0.93
CA HIS A 256 -21.72 2.52 -1.19
C HIS A 256 -22.64 3.30 -0.24
N GLY A 257 -22.77 2.84 1.01
CA GLY A 257 -23.60 3.51 2.01
C GLY A 257 -23.93 2.65 3.22
N VAL A 258 -24.45 3.29 4.27
CA VAL A 258 -24.89 2.62 5.49
C VAL A 258 -26.35 2.18 5.35
N GLY A 259 -26.62 0.90 5.65
CA GLY A 259 -27.98 0.36 5.67
C GLY A 259 -28.01 -1.17 5.54
N ILE A 260 -29.19 -1.73 5.26
CA ILE A 260 -29.42 -3.19 5.18
C ILE A 260 -28.45 -3.91 4.23
N SER A 261 -28.09 -3.29 3.10
CA SER A 261 -27.11 -3.89 2.17
C SER A 261 -25.72 -4.04 2.80
N ALA A 262 -25.20 -3.00 3.46
CA ALA A 262 -23.92 -3.07 4.18
C ALA A 262 -23.98 -4.07 5.33
N MET A 263 -25.09 -4.11 6.07
CA MET A 263 -25.29 -5.08 7.15
C MET A 263 -25.28 -6.51 6.62
N THR A 264 -25.98 -6.78 5.52
CA THR A 264 -26.01 -8.10 4.87
C THR A 264 -24.62 -8.54 4.42
N LEU A 265 -23.85 -7.65 3.78
CA LEU A 265 -22.46 -7.91 3.38
C LEU A 265 -21.57 -8.20 4.58
N SER A 266 -21.74 -7.44 5.68
CA SER A 266 -20.98 -7.63 6.92
C SER A 266 -21.32 -8.95 7.62
N VAL A 267 -22.60 -9.35 7.69
CA VAL A 267 -23.03 -10.67 8.23
C VAL A 267 -22.46 -11.80 7.39
N ARG A 268 -22.52 -11.70 6.06
CA ARG A 268 -21.93 -12.71 5.17
C ARG A 268 -20.42 -12.84 5.35
N SER A 269 -19.72 -11.71 5.47
CA SER A 269 -18.29 -11.69 5.77
C SER A 269 -18.00 -12.37 7.12
N PHE A 270 -18.82 -12.12 8.14
CA PHE A 270 -18.70 -12.77 9.45
C PHE A 270 -18.91 -14.29 9.38
N LEU A 271 -19.91 -14.74 8.62
CA LEU A 271 -20.19 -16.17 8.40
C LEU A 271 -19.26 -16.83 7.37
N ALA A 272 -18.21 -16.12 6.92
CA ALA A 272 -17.24 -16.58 5.92
C ALA A 272 -17.88 -17.05 4.59
N VAL A 273 -19.04 -16.51 4.22
CA VAL A 273 -19.73 -16.86 2.96
C VAL A 273 -19.03 -16.18 1.80
N PRO A 274 -18.50 -16.92 0.80
CA PRO A 274 -17.84 -16.32 -0.36
C PRO A 274 -18.74 -15.31 -1.09
N SER A 275 -18.16 -14.20 -1.55
CA SER A 275 -18.88 -13.12 -2.23
C SER A 275 -19.54 -13.54 -3.55
N HIS A 276 -18.99 -14.55 -4.23
CA HIS A 276 -19.53 -15.07 -5.49
C HIS A 276 -20.82 -15.90 -5.32
N LEU A 277 -21.12 -16.36 -4.10
CA LEU A 277 -22.37 -17.09 -3.83
C LEU A 277 -23.51 -16.08 -3.66
N ARG A 278 -24.55 -16.17 -4.49
CA ARG A 278 -25.71 -15.23 -4.42
C ARG A 278 -26.69 -15.56 -3.31
N SER A 279 -26.48 -16.65 -2.57
CA SER A 279 -27.30 -17.00 -1.41
C SER A 279 -27.09 -15.99 -0.28
N LEU A 280 -28.13 -15.75 0.52
CA LEU A 280 -28.13 -14.77 1.62
C LEU A 280 -27.95 -13.31 1.17
N ASN A 281 -28.37 -12.97 -0.05
CA ASN A 281 -28.39 -11.57 -0.52
C ASN A 281 -29.41 -10.69 0.22
N ASN A 282 -30.43 -11.30 0.81
CA ASN A 282 -31.40 -10.66 1.67
C ASN A 282 -31.46 -11.48 2.97
N ILE A 283 -31.26 -10.81 4.10
CA ILE A 283 -31.41 -11.40 5.42
C ILE A 283 -32.48 -10.58 6.13
N ASP A 284 -33.62 -11.21 6.39
CA ASP A 284 -34.74 -10.55 7.07
C ASP A 284 -34.43 -10.36 8.56
N GLY A 285 -34.98 -9.30 9.15
CA GLY A 285 -34.86 -9.05 10.59
C GLY A 285 -33.51 -8.53 11.06
N LEU A 286 -32.62 -8.12 10.14
CA LEU A 286 -31.38 -7.44 10.53
C LEU A 286 -31.69 -6.10 11.20
N ILE A 287 -31.18 -5.95 12.43
CA ILE A 287 -31.15 -4.70 13.19
C ILE A 287 -29.71 -4.39 13.58
N GLY A 288 -29.29 -3.14 13.43
CA GLY A 288 -27.98 -2.67 13.83
C GLY A 288 -27.93 -2.45 15.33
N TRP A 289 -26.79 -2.72 15.95
CA TRP A 289 -26.65 -2.64 17.40
C TRP A 289 -26.98 -1.25 17.96
N ALA A 290 -26.61 -0.17 17.24
CA ALA A 290 -26.93 1.20 17.66
C ALA A 290 -28.43 1.53 17.63
N ALA A 291 -29.24 0.74 16.92
CA ALA A 291 -30.70 0.87 16.91
C ALA A 291 -31.39 0.11 18.06
N LEU A 292 -30.64 -0.64 18.87
CA LEU A 292 -31.15 -1.31 20.06
C LEU A 292 -31.42 -0.31 21.21
N PRO A 293 -32.19 -0.70 22.25
CA PRO A 293 -32.42 0.15 23.40
C PRO A 293 -31.11 0.65 24.05
N ALA A 294 -31.11 1.89 24.51
CA ALA A 294 -29.97 2.47 25.22
C ALA A 294 -29.57 1.62 26.43
N GLY A 295 -28.26 1.47 26.66
CA GLY A 295 -27.71 0.62 27.72
C GLY A 295 -27.53 -0.85 27.32
N THR A 296 -27.83 -1.21 26.07
CA THR A 296 -27.45 -2.53 25.53
C THR A 296 -25.93 -2.71 25.64
N THR A 297 -25.49 -3.86 26.14
CA THR A 297 -24.05 -4.14 26.28
C THR A 297 -23.43 -4.42 24.90
N PRO A 298 -22.18 -3.98 24.66
CA PRO A 298 -21.47 -4.34 23.44
C PRO A 298 -21.31 -5.86 23.31
N ASN A 299 -21.40 -6.35 22.08
CA ASN A 299 -21.25 -7.77 21.80
C ASN A 299 -19.79 -8.19 21.97
N ARG A 300 -19.59 -9.40 22.49
CA ARG A 300 -18.28 -10.07 22.49
C ARG A 300 -17.87 -10.51 21.09
N GLU A 301 -18.84 -10.93 20.29
CA GLU A 301 -18.66 -11.34 18.90
C GLU A 301 -19.54 -10.49 17.97
N PRO A 302 -19.10 -10.23 16.73
CA PRO A 302 -19.92 -9.52 15.76
C PRO A 302 -21.32 -10.13 15.61
N TRP A 303 -22.35 -9.28 15.66
CA TRP A 303 -23.76 -9.66 15.55
C TRP A 303 -24.29 -10.55 16.68
N GLY A 304 -23.61 -10.61 17.84
CA GLY A 304 -24.02 -11.44 18.98
C GLY A 304 -25.38 -11.11 19.62
N HIS A 305 -26.00 -10.00 19.22
CA HIS A 305 -27.36 -9.61 19.62
C HIS A 305 -28.46 -10.21 18.70
N LEU A 306 -28.07 -10.85 17.58
CA LEU A 306 -28.97 -11.52 16.66
C LEU A 306 -28.85 -13.04 16.81
N ASP A 307 -29.96 -13.75 16.62
CA ASP A 307 -29.92 -15.20 16.44
C ASP A 307 -29.58 -15.53 14.99
N LEU A 308 -28.33 -15.93 14.77
CA LEU A 308 -27.81 -16.30 13.44
C LEU A 308 -27.74 -17.83 13.24
N GLY A 309 -28.40 -18.64 14.08
CA GLY A 309 -28.30 -20.11 14.03
C GLY A 309 -28.64 -20.69 12.65
N GLU A 310 -29.84 -20.40 12.14
CA GLU A 310 -30.29 -20.88 10.84
C GLU A 310 -29.41 -20.38 9.67
N LEU A 311 -28.95 -19.12 9.76
CA LEU A 311 -28.07 -18.53 8.75
C LEU A 311 -26.68 -19.18 8.74
N ARG A 312 -26.18 -19.57 9.92
CA ARG A 312 -24.90 -20.27 10.07
C ARG A 312 -24.99 -21.67 9.46
N GLU A 313 -26.04 -22.42 9.75
CA GLU A 313 -26.27 -23.74 9.14
C GLU A 313 -26.38 -23.64 7.61
N ALA A 314 -27.11 -22.64 7.11
CA ALA A 314 -27.23 -22.38 5.68
C ALA A 314 -25.87 -22.03 5.04
N ALA A 315 -25.07 -21.19 5.70
CA ALA A 315 -23.72 -20.81 5.25
C ALA A 315 -22.77 -22.02 5.18
N GLU A 316 -22.74 -22.85 6.23
CA GLU A 316 -21.93 -24.06 6.28
C GLU A 316 -22.30 -25.05 5.17
N ALA A 317 -23.61 -25.26 4.93
CA ALA A 317 -24.09 -26.11 3.86
C ALA A 317 -23.75 -25.58 2.46
N LEU A 318 -23.66 -24.27 2.27
CA LEU A 318 -23.23 -23.64 1.02
C LEU A 318 -21.73 -23.81 0.80
N ILE A 319 -20.92 -23.54 1.83
CA ILE A 319 -19.46 -23.67 1.77
C ILE A 319 -19.07 -25.14 1.48
N GLY A 320 -19.69 -26.10 2.19
CA GLY A 320 -19.44 -27.53 1.96
C GLY A 320 -19.75 -27.97 0.52
N ARG A 321 -20.84 -27.47 -0.07
CA ARG A 321 -21.18 -27.74 -1.48
C ARG A 321 -20.18 -27.14 -2.46
N ALA A 322 -19.73 -25.90 -2.21
CA ALA A 322 -18.74 -25.24 -3.07
C ALA A 322 -17.39 -25.97 -3.05
N LEU A 323 -16.93 -26.43 -1.87
CA LEU A 323 -15.68 -27.19 -1.73
C LEU A 323 -15.76 -28.56 -2.40
N ALA A 324 -16.90 -29.25 -2.27
CA ALA A 324 -17.13 -30.52 -2.94
C ALA A 324 -17.10 -30.38 -4.47
N ALA A 325 -17.72 -29.33 -5.02
CA ALA A 325 -17.72 -29.05 -6.45
C ALA A 325 -16.34 -28.68 -7.02
N ALA A 326 -15.46 -28.08 -6.22
CA ALA A 326 -14.11 -27.72 -6.64
C ALA A 326 -13.13 -28.92 -6.64
N SER A 327 -13.50 -30.03 -5.98
CA SER A 327 -12.64 -31.20 -5.79
C SER A 327 -12.95 -32.35 -6.75
N GLY A 328 -14.00 -32.22 -7.57
CA GLY A 328 -14.43 -33.22 -8.57
C GLY A 328 -14.19 -32.71 -9.98
#